data_AF-A0AAD0X8E2-F1
#
_entry.id   AF-A0AAD0X8E2-F1
#
_cell.length_a   1.000
_cell.length_b   1.000
_cell.length_c   1.000
_cell.angle_alpha   90.00
_cell.angle_beta   90.00
_cell.angle_gamma   90.00
#
_symmetry.space_group_name_H-M   'P 1'
#
loop_
_entity.id
_entity.type
_entity.pdbx_description
1 polymer ?
#
loop_
_entity_poly.entity_id
_entity_poly.type
_entity_poly.pdbx_seq_one_letter_code
_entity_poly.pdbx_strand_id
1 'polypeptide(L)'
;MKENIKKILDISDKTYYNWKNQNRPIIELLHKYFTDSEIEEFLQTGEIINFEATNYIKNNFMKINKNKYIQSFKSTSSSLRSIYEEYIKDFYFYFLSNLKNKKNFFSSTDYEYESNLIEKYDFNKALSDYIFKNQEKEFEKGNFDKRLLYLKEKLEKEHTNFIEFTDENFSNEDNAKSKTDNFNFNEKKEKQNLIKEIIEHSQKQFEHIYNHLSFIQYWDNDMYFFINYLIKTDFELFINSNNDELLYHAIGFLVYSNNNFKEEDILYDNKVSVVNEIYGYFSENKNEINKELIKEISLEFEKLDEFKNYKRISEYLKKINKELSKEEIYKIILEPKKLEKINKEIEEFERNKFGEKILENLIS
;
A
#
# COMPACT_ATOMS: atom_id res chain seq x y z
N MET A 1 17.65 0.25 48.72
CA MET A 1 17.74 1.00 47.43
C MET A 1 19.10 1.64 47.24
N LYS A 2 19.58 2.41 48.22
CA LYS A 2 20.94 2.98 48.23
C LYS A 2 22.04 1.96 47.86
N GLU A 3 22.07 0.79 48.51
CA GLU A 3 23.13 -0.19 48.26
C GLU A 3 23.08 -0.77 46.84
N ASN A 4 21.89 -1.01 46.31
CA ASN A 4 21.73 -1.51 44.95
C ASN A 4 22.06 -0.42 43.91
N ILE A 5 21.69 0.84 44.15
CA ILE A 5 22.11 1.98 43.30
C ILE A 5 23.64 2.17 43.33
N LYS A 6 24.29 1.97 44.48
CA LYS A 6 25.75 2.04 44.54
C LYS A 6 26.41 0.97 43.70
N LYS A 7 25.88 -0.25 43.74
CA LYS A 7 26.38 -1.39 42.94
C LYS A 7 26.17 -1.14 41.45
N ILE A 8 24.99 -0.65 41.03
CA ILE A 8 24.70 -0.44 39.61
C ILE A 8 25.52 0.70 38.99
N LEU A 9 25.85 1.72 39.78
CA LEU A 9 26.65 2.86 39.33
C LEU A 9 28.15 2.72 39.64
N ASP A 10 28.54 1.65 40.33
CA ASP A 10 29.90 1.44 40.87
C ASP A 10 30.45 2.65 41.65
N ILE A 11 29.70 3.09 42.67
CA ILE A 11 30.04 4.28 43.46
C ILE A 11 30.08 4.03 44.97
N SER A 12 30.90 4.83 45.66
CA SER A 12 30.98 4.84 47.12
C SER A 12 29.74 5.45 47.79
N ASP A 13 29.55 5.19 49.08
CA ASP A 13 28.51 5.83 49.91
C ASP A 13 28.57 7.35 49.86
N LYS A 14 29.79 7.88 49.97
CA LYS A 14 30.04 9.31 49.96
C LYS A 14 29.62 9.92 48.63
N THR A 15 29.94 9.25 47.53
CA THR A 15 29.53 9.67 46.19
C THR A 15 28.01 9.64 46.03
N TYR A 16 27.35 8.57 46.49
CA TYR A 16 25.88 8.48 46.45
C TYR A 16 25.22 9.64 47.20
N TYR A 17 25.62 9.93 48.44
CA TYR A 17 25.03 11.03 49.21
C TYR A 17 25.32 12.39 48.59
N ASN A 18 26.54 12.62 48.09
CA ASN A 18 26.87 13.85 47.37
C ASN A 18 25.98 14.03 46.14
N TRP A 19 25.81 12.98 45.33
CA TRP A 19 24.99 13.04 44.12
C TRP A 19 23.50 13.19 44.42
N LYS A 20 23.03 12.54 45.49
CA LYS A 20 21.67 12.71 45.99
C LYS A 20 21.42 14.13 46.47
N ASN A 21 22.33 14.72 47.25
CA ASN A 21 22.21 16.09 47.74
C ASN A 21 22.34 17.14 46.62
N GLN A 22 23.06 16.82 45.56
CA GLN A 22 23.15 17.63 44.34
C GLN A 22 21.95 17.46 43.41
N ASN A 23 20.95 16.63 43.76
CA ASN A 23 19.82 16.27 42.90
C ASN A 23 20.26 15.83 41.50
N ARG A 24 21.26 14.96 41.42
CA ARG A 24 21.72 14.47 40.11
C ARG A 24 20.61 13.66 39.43
N PRO A 25 20.30 13.95 38.15
CA PRO A 25 19.18 13.31 37.45
C PRO A 25 19.21 11.79 37.47
N ILE A 26 20.40 11.18 37.44
CA ILE A 26 20.53 9.71 37.46
C ILE A 26 20.05 9.09 38.78
N ILE A 27 20.29 9.75 39.92
CA ILE A 27 19.83 9.27 41.23
C ILE A 27 18.31 9.40 41.31
N GLU A 28 17.77 10.53 40.84
CA GLU A 28 16.33 10.77 40.81
C GLU A 28 15.61 9.78 39.88
N LEU A 29 16.14 9.54 38.68
CA LEU A 29 15.63 8.56 37.73
C LEU A 29 15.53 7.16 38.36
N LEU A 30 16.59 6.70 39.03
CA LEU A 30 16.61 5.39 39.67
C LEU A 30 15.59 5.28 40.80
N HIS A 31 15.45 6.31 41.65
CA HIS A 31 14.44 6.32 42.72
C HIS A 31 13.00 6.44 42.21
N LYS A 32 12.79 7.12 41.07
CA LYS A 32 11.45 7.42 40.56
C LYS A 32 10.83 6.26 39.77
N TYR A 33 11.64 5.53 39.00
CA TYR A 33 11.13 4.55 38.03
C TYR A 33 11.43 3.10 38.40
N PHE A 34 12.23 2.85 39.42
CA PHE A 34 12.58 1.51 39.84
C PHE A 34 12.32 1.32 41.33
N THR A 35 11.98 0.11 41.71
CA THR A 35 11.97 -0.32 43.11
C THR A 35 13.32 -0.89 43.50
N ASP A 36 13.57 -1.00 44.81
CA ASP A 36 14.80 -1.61 45.31
C ASP A 36 14.96 -3.07 44.84
N SER A 37 13.86 -3.82 44.82
CA SER A 37 13.82 -5.20 44.37
C SER A 37 14.12 -5.33 42.88
N GLU A 38 13.64 -4.41 42.04
CA GLU A 38 13.91 -4.45 40.59
C GLU A 38 15.38 -4.14 40.28
N ILE A 39 16.01 -3.22 41.02
CA ILE A 39 17.46 -2.97 40.87
C ILE A 39 18.26 -4.19 41.37
N GLU A 40 17.84 -4.81 42.47
CA GLU A 40 18.49 -6.03 42.96
C GLU A 40 18.38 -7.19 41.96
N GLU A 41 17.19 -7.39 41.42
CA GLU A 41 16.91 -8.39 40.40
C GLU A 41 17.76 -8.18 39.14
N PHE A 42 17.83 -6.94 38.64
CA PHE A 42 18.68 -6.59 37.51
C PHE A 42 20.15 -6.87 37.76
N LEU A 43 20.65 -6.56 38.97
CA LEU A 43 22.03 -6.85 39.36
C LEU A 43 22.32 -8.37 39.44
N GLN A 44 21.32 -9.18 39.76
CA GLN A 44 21.48 -10.64 39.90
C GLN A 44 21.31 -11.38 38.56
N THR A 45 20.35 -10.96 37.74
CA THR A 45 19.91 -11.72 36.56
C THR A 45 20.27 -11.04 35.24
N GLY A 46 20.57 -9.74 35.27
CA GLY A 46 20.69 -8.91 34.06
C GLY A 46 19.35 -8.46 33.48
N GLU A 47 18.23 -8.86 34.08
CA GLU A 47 16.86 -8.60 33.60
C GLU A 47 15.96 -8.13 34.74
N ILE A 48 14.77 -7.62 34.41
CA ILE A 48 13.73 -7.28 35.39
C ILE A 48 12.45 -7.97 34.93
N ILE A 49 11.99 -9.00 35.66
CA ILE A 49 10.88 -9.89 35.26
C ILE A 49 9.62 -9.10 34.94
N ASN A 50 9.31 -8.01 35.64
CA ASN A 50 8.14 -7.19 35.33
C ASN A 50 8.22 -6.53 33.94
N PHE A 51 9.41 -6.03 33.55
CA PHE A 51 9.61 -5.47 32.21
C PHE A 51 9.63 -6.57 31.15
N GLU A 52 10.24 -7.71 31.45
CA GLU A 52 10.23 -8.87 30.54
C GLU A 52 8.84 -9.45 30.34
N ALA A 53 8.04 -9.57 31.41
CA ALA A 53 6.64 -9.99 31.34
C ALA A 53 5.79 -9.02 30.52
N THR A 54 6.02 -7.71 30.68
CA THR A 54 5.30 -6.69 29.89
C THR A 54 5.67 -6.76 28.41
N ASN A 55 6.96 -6.91 28.09
CA ASN A 55 7.43 -7.12 26.72
C ASN A 55 6.87 -8.41 26.12
N TYR A 56 6.84 -9.49 26.91
CA TYR A 56 6.27 -10.77 26.53
C TYR A 56 4.78 -10.65 26.21
N ILE A 57 3.99 -9.98 27.05
CA ILE A 57 2.56 -9.73 26.82
C ILE A 57 2.36 -8.93 25.54
N LYS A 58 3.11 -7.84 25.35
CA LYS A 58 3.03 -7.01 24.13
C LYS A 58 3.39 -7.81 22.88
N ASN A 59 4.47 -8.57 22.91
CA ASN A 59 4.91 -9.40 21.79
C ASN A 59 3.90 -10.50 21.47
N ASN A 60 3.33 -11.14 22.49
CA ASN A 60 2.26 -12.12 22.32
C ASN A 60 1.00 -11.49 21.72
N PHE A 61 0.57 -10.33 22.22
CA PHE A 61 -0.55 -9.58 21.65
C PHE A 61 -0.34 -9.26 20.17
N MET A 62 0.85 -8.74 19.82
CA MET A 62 1.19 -8.43 18.42
C MET A 62 1.20 -9.69 17.55
N LYS A 63 1.78 -10.79 18.03
CA LYS A 63 1.85 -12.06 17.30
C LYS A 63 0.48 -12.68 17.08
N ILE A 64 -0.36 -12.73 18.12
CA ILE A 64 -1.72 -13.29 18.05
C ILE A 64 -2.57 -12.48 17.07
N ASN A 65 -2.60 -11.16 17.21
CA ASN A 65 -3.45 -10.32 16.36
C ASN A 65 -2.93 -10.23 14.91
N LYS A 66 -1.61 -10.26 14.69
CA LYS A 66 -1.04 -10.45 13.34
C LYS A 66 -1.51 -11.76 12.69
N ASN A 67 -1.54 -12.86 13.45
CA ASN A 67 -2.03 -14.13 12.93
C ASN A 67 -3.53 -14.11 12.65
N LYS A 68 -4.34 -13.55 13.57
CA LYS A 68 -5.79 -13.34 13.36
C LYS A 68 -6.04 -12.53 12.09
N TYR A 69 -5.33 -11.41 11.91
CA TYR A 69 -5.39 -10.56 10.73
C TYR A 69 -5.17 -11.36 9.44
N ILE A 70 -4.06 -12.09 9.34
CA ILE A 70 -3.73 -12.89 8.14
C ILE A 70 -4.77 -13.98 7.90
N GLN A 71 -5.26 -14.62 8.97
CA GLN A 71 -6.28 -15.66 8.87
C GLN A 71 -7.60 -15.11 8.33
N SER A 72 -7.97 -13.86 8.64
CA SER A 72 -9.15 -13.23 8.08
C SER A 72 -9.13 -13.23 6.55
N PHE A 73 -8.00 -12.86 5.93
CA PHE A 73 -7.85 -12.89 4.46
C PHE A 73 -7.76 -14.30 3.88
N LYS A 74 -7.25 -15.28 4.62
CA LYS A 74 -7.17 -16.66 4.12
C LYS A 74 -8.53 -17.34 4.05
N SER A 75 -9.49 -16.91 4.87
CA SER A 75 -10.80 -17.55 5.00
C SER A 75 -11.78 -17.23 3.86
N THR A 76 -11.57 -16.13 3.13
CA THR A 76 -12.53 -15.60 2.14
C THR A 76 -12.08 -15.66 0.68
N SER A 77 -11.09 -16.52 0.37
CA SER A 77 -10.27 -16.61 -0.87
C SER A 77 -8.92 -15.89 -0.72
N SER A 78 -7.85 -16.61 -1.07
CA SER A 78 -6.42 -16.31 -0.82
C SER A 78 -6.04 -14.84 -0.96
N SER A 79 -5.17 -14.36 -0.06
CA SER A 79 -4.32 -13.15 -0.13
C SER A 79 -4.92 -11.93 -0.87
N LEU A 80 -5.07 -10.79 -0.20
CA LEU A 80 -5.50 -9.53 -0.81
C LEU A 80 -4.73 -9.24 -2.11
N ARG A 81 -3.43 -9.53 -2.13
CA ARG A 81 -2.58 -9.36 -3.33
C ARG A 81 -3.06 -10.17 -4.53
N SER A 82 -3.57 -11.39 -4.32
CA SER A 82 -4.04 -12.29 -5.38
C SER A 82 -5.45 -12.03 -5.90
N ILE A 83 -6.22 -11.14 -5.26
CA ILE A 83 -7.55 -10.76 -5.75
C ILE A 83 -7.39 -10.04 -7.10
N TYR A 84 -8.09 -10.50 -8.14
CA TYR A 84 -7.98 -9.92 -9.48
C TYR A 84 -8.72 -8.58 -9.57
N GLU A 85 -9.86 -8.49 -8.90
CA GLU A 85 -10.73 -7.34 -8.85
C GLU A 85 -10.09 -6.19 -8.08
N GLU A 86 -9.50 -5.24 -8.82
CA GLU A 86 -8.75 -4.14 -8.21
C GLU A 86 -9.61 -3.22 -7.32
N TYR A 87 -10.90 -3.07 -7.62
CA TYR A 87 -11.81 -2.26 -6.78
C TYR A 87 -11.97 -2.83 -5.36
N ILE A 88 -11.69 -4.12 -5.15
CA ILE A 88 -11.70 -4.73 -3.80
C ILE A 88 -10.46 -4.31 -3.02
N LYS A 89 -9.31 -4.27 -3.68
CA LYS A 89 -8.06 -3.74 -3.12
C LYS A 89 -8.17 -2.24 -2.85
N ASP A 90 -8.74 -1.49 -3.80
CA ASP A 90 -8.99 -0.05 -3.68
C ASP A 90 -9.88 0.25 -2.46
N PHE A 91 -11.03 -0.43 -2.34
CA PHE A 91 -11.87 -0.30 -1.15
C PHE A 91 -11.13 -0.65 0.15
N TYR A 92 -10.35 -1.73 0.16
CA TYR A 92 -9.60 -2.13 1.34
C TYR A 92 -8.63 -1.04 1.82
N PHE A 93 -7.84 -0.46 0.91
CA PHE A 93 -6.90 0.60 1.25
C PHE A 93 -7.61 1.93 1.57
N TYR A 94 -8.69 2.24 0.86
CA TYR A 94 -9.60 3.35 1.19
C TYR A 94 -10.18 3.22 2.60
N PHE A 95 -10.59 2.02 2.99
CA PHE A 95 -11.10 1.74 4.33
C PHE A 95 -10.02 2.03 5.38
N LEU A 96 -8.81 1.49 5.23
CA LEU A 96 -7.71 1.72 6.16
C LEU A 96 -7.27 3.19 6.26
N SER A 97 -7.21 3.90 5.13
CA SER A 97 -6.81 5.32 5.14
C SER A 97 -7.86 6.20 5.81
N ASN A 98 -9.15 5.87 5.68
CA ASN A 98 -10.21 6.56 6.42
C ASN A 98 -10.14 6.30 7.93
N LEU A 99 -9.73 5.10 8.36
CA LEU A 99 -9.47 4.83 9.79
C LEU A 99 -8.41 5.78 10.35
N LYS A 100 -7.35 6.06 9.60
CA LYS A 100 -6.29 7.02 9.99
C LYS A 100 -6.82 8.43 10.23
N ASN A 101 -7.80 8.87 9.45
CA ASN A 101 -8.32 10.25 9.47
C ASN A 101 -9.43 10.50 10.51
N LYS A 102 -9.91 9.46 11.19
CA LYS A 102 -10.94 9.58 12.24
C LYS A 102 -10.33 10.18 13.52
N LYS A 103 -10.75 11.41 13.87
CA LYS A 103 -10.31 12.15 15.07
C LYS A 103 -10.43 11.37 16.39
N ASN A 104 -11.41 10.48 16.50
CA ASN A 104 -11.71 9.72 17.71
C ASN A 104 -11.33 8.24 17.61
N PHE A 105 -10.39 7.88 16.72
CA PHE A 105 -9.73 6.58 16.76
C PHE A 105 -8.68 6.50 17.90
N PHE A 106 -9.01 7.11 19.06
CA PHE A 106 -8.22 7.35 20.29
C PHE A 106 -7.32 8.57 20.30
N SER A 107 -7.82 9.66 20.92
CA SER A 107 -7.03 10.80 21.35
C SER A 107 -5.84 10.32 22.19
N SER A 108 -4.66 10.87 21.91
CA SER A 108 -3.41 10.58 22.62
C SER A 108 -3.25 11.44 23.88
N THR A 109 -4.34 12.00 24.40
CA THR A 109 -4.33 12.81 25.61
C THR A 109 -4.91 11.95 26.72
N ASP A 110 -4.13 11.71 27.77
CA ASP A 110 -4.48 10.89 28.93
C ASP A 110 -5.74 11.36 29.71
N TYR A 111 -6.52 12.32 29.19
CA TYR A 111 -7.60 13.02 29.89
C TYR A 111 -8.72 13.53 28.96
N GLU A 112 -9.31 12.69 28.12
CA GLU A 112 -10.68 12.97 27.63
C GLU A 112 -11.61 11.80 27.92
N TYR A 113 -12.41 12.01 28.96
CA TYR A 113 -13.40 11.10 29.54
C TYR A 113 -14.67 11.01 28.68
N GLU A 114 -14.53 10.99 27.34
CA GLU A 114 -15.66 10.86 26.43
C GLU A 114 -15.53 9.56 25.63
N SER A 115 -16.32 8.57 26.06
CA SER A 115 -16.54 7.26 25.44
C SER A 115 -15.39 6.24 25.58
N ASN A 116 -15.50 5.37 26.59
CA ASN A 116 -14.76 4.09 26.71
C ASN A 116 -15.08 3.07 25.59
N LEU A 117 -15.78 3.48 24.52
CA LEU A 117 -16.10 2.66 23.36
C LEU A 117 -15.25 3.11 22.18
N ILE A 118 -14.43 2.17 21.69
CA ILE A 118 -13.85 2.23 20.34
C ILE A 118 -14.98 2.55 19.37
N GLU A 119 -14.96 3.72 18.70
CA GLU A 119 -15.91 3.99 17.61
C GLU A 119 -15.59 3.01 16.48
N LYS A 120 -16.27 1.86 16.48
CA LYS A 120 -16.15 0.87 15.42
C LYS A 120 -16.53 1.55 14.11
N TYR A 121 -15.60 1.56 13.17
CA TYR A 121 -15.91 2.07 11.84
C TYR A 121 -16.81 1.07 11.15
N ASP A 122 -18.06 1.46 10.94
CA ASP A 122 -19.07 0.60 10.35
C ASP A 122 -18.68 0.25 8.90
N PHE A 123 -18.33 -1.02 8.69
CA PHE A 123 -17.94 -1.57 7.39
C PHE A 123 -19.03 -1.35 6.34
N ASN A 124 -20.30 -1.59 6.69
CA ASN A 124 -21.41 -1.47 5.74
C ASN A 124 -21.60 -0.02 5.31
N LYS A 125 -21.47 0.90 6.26
CA LYS A 125 -21.48 2.33 5.95
C LYS A 125 -20.31 2.72 5.06
N ALA A 126 -19.09 2.32 5.42
CA ALA A 126 -17.88 2.63 4.64
C ALA A 126 -17.97 2.10 3.21
N LEU A 127 -18.49 0.88 3.04
CA LEU A 127 -18.73 0.25 1.74
C LEU A 127 -19.79 1.01 0.94
N SER A 128 -20.91 1.37 1.57
CA SER A 128 -21.96 2.15 0.92
C SER A 128 -21.42 3.51 0.45
N ASP A 129 -20.73 4.23 1.33
CA ASP A 129 -20.14 5.54 1.03
C ASP A 129 -19.12 5.44 -0.12
N TYR A 130 -18.31 4.39 -0.15
CA TYR A 130 -17.36 4.12 -1.24
C TYR A 130 -18.08 3.88 -2.59
N ILE A 131 -19.11 3.03 -2.59
CA ILE A 131 -19.88 2.72 -3.80
C ILE A 131 -20.61 3.97 -4.31
N PHE A 132 -21.23 4.75 -3.43
CA PHE A 132 -21.90 5.99 -3.82
C PHE A 132 -20.93 7.01 -4.39
N LYS A 133 -19.75 7.19 -3.79
CA LYS A 133 -18.72 8.09 -4.30
C LYS A 133 -18.28 7.71 -5.72
N ASN A 134 -18.11 6.42 -5.99
CA ASN A 134 -17.75 5.94 -7.33
C ASN A 134 -18.89 6.14 -8.33
N GLN A 135 -20.14 5.93 -7.92
CA GLN A 135 -21.31 6.23 -8.74
C GLN A 135 -21.42 7.72 -9.08
N GLU A 136 -21.21 8.60 -8.09
CA GLU A 136 -21.25 10.06 -8.31
C GLU A 136 -20.25 10.48 -9.39
N LYS A 137 -19.03 9.95 -9.35
CA LYS A 137 -17.99 10.20 -10.37
C LYS A 137 -18.42 9.76 -11.78
N GLU A 138 -19.11 8.63 -11.90
CA GLU A 138 -19.64 8.15 -13.18
C GLU A 138 -20.78 9.04 -13.71
N PHE A 139 -21.58 9.61 -12.80
CA PHE A 139 -22.66 10.54 -13.14
C PHE A 139 -22.21 12.00 -13.32
N GLU A 140 -20.96 12.35 -13.01
CA GLU A 140 -20.41 13.66 -13.33
C GLU A 140 -20.54 13.90 -14.84
N LYS A 141 -21.13 15.05 -15.19
CA LYS A 141 -21.54 15.36 -16.57
C LYS A 141 -20.44 15.10 -17.60
N GLY A 142 -19.20 15.48 -17.30
CA GLY A 142 -18.06 15.27 -18.19
C GLY A 142 -17.73 13.80 -18.45
N ASN A 143 -17.85 12.94 -17.44
CA ASN A 143 -17.57 11.51 -17.56
C ASN A 143 -18.74 10.78 -18.23
N PHE A 144 -19.97 11.11 -17.83
CA PHE A 144 -21.17 10.53 -18.39
C PHE A 144 -21.31 10.83 -19.90
N ASP A 145 -21.07 12.08 -20.31
CA ASP A 145 -21.14 12.48 -21.72
C ASP A 145 -20.03 11.80 -22.55
N LYS A 146 -18.82 11.64 -22.01
CA LYS A 146 -17.73 10.88 -22.66
C LYS A 146 -18.12 9.40 -22.86
N ARG A 147 -18.70 8.77 -21.84
CA ARG A 147 -19.10 7.36 -21.88
C ARG A 147 -20.27 7.14 -22.87
N LEU A 148 -21.19 8.10 -22.92
CA LEU A 148 -22.27 8.11 -23.91
C LEU A 148 -21.74 8.28 -25.34
N LEU A 149 -20.76 9.16 -25.55
CA LEU A 149 -20.10 9.33 -26.85
C LEU A 149 -19.40 8.04 -27.29
N TYR A 150 -18.62 7.42 -26.40
CA TYR A 150 -17.98 6.14 -26.66
C TYR A 150 -18.99 5.04 -27.03
N LEU A 151 -20.12 4.97 -26.31
CA LEU A 151 -21.19 4.03 -26.62
C LEU A 151 -21.77 4.27 -28.02
N LYS A 152 -21.97 5.53 -28.40
CA LYS A 152 -22.44 5.91 -29.73
C LYS A 152 -21.46 5.44 -30.81
N GLU A 153 -20.17 5.75 -30.66
CA GLU A 153 -19.11 5.35 -31.60
C GLU A 153 -19.02 3.82 -31.72
N LYS A 154 -19.13 3.10 -30.60
CA LYS A 154 -19.13 1.63 -30.58
C LYS A 154 -20.32 1.05 -31.35
N LEU A 155 -21.53 1.53 -31.10
CA LEU A 155 -22.74 1.06 -31.78
C LEU A 155 -22.74 1.40 -33.27
N GLU A 156 -22.22 2.58 -33.64
CA GLU A 156 -22.05 2.99 -35.04
C GLU A 156 -21.06 2.08 -35.78
N LYS A 157 -19.96 1.70 -35.12
CA LYS A 157 -18.98 0.75 -35.65
C LYS A 157 -19.56 -0.66 -35.78
N GLU A 158 -20.29 -1.14 -34.77
CA GLU A 158 -20.98 -2.44 -34.84
C GLU A 158 -22.00 -2.48 -35.98
N HIS A 159 -22.75 -1.38 -36.19
CA HIS A 159 -23.66 -1.23 -37.31
C HIS A 159 -22.95 -1.26 -38.67
N THR A 160 -21.82 -0.54 -38.79
CA THR A 160 -21.01 -0.51 -40.02
C THR A 160 -20.47 -1.91 -40.35
N ASN A 161 -19.89 -2.59 -39.36
CA ASN A 161 -19.39 -3.96 -39.53
C ASN A 161 -20.49 -4.94 -39.93
N PHE A 162 -21.70 -4.76 -39.39
CA PHE A 162 -22.85 -5.59 -39.75
C PHE A 162 -23.26 -5.38 -41.21
N ILE A 163 -23.32 -4.12 -41.68
CA ILE A 163 -23.59 -3.80 -43.09
C ILE A 163 -22.53 -4.45 -44.00
N GLU A 164 -21.25 -4.24 -43.71
CA GLU A 164 -20.14 -4.82 -44.49
C GLU A 164 -20.23 -6.35 -44.56
N PHE A 165 -20.47 -7.01 -43.42
CA PHE A 165 -20.67 -8.46 -43.36
C PHE A 165 -21.87 -8.92 -44.21
N THR A 166 -22.99 -8.20 -44.20
CA THR A 166 -24.15 -8.57 -45.00
C THR A 166 -23.90 -8.39 -46.51
N ASP A 167 -23.20 -7.32 -46.89
CA ASP A 167 -22.86 -7.03 -48.28
C ASP A 167 -21.90 -8.08 -48.88
N GLU A 168 -20.99 -8.64 -48.08
CA GLU A 168 -20.05 -9.68 -48.51
C GLU A 168 -20.68 -11.08 -48.61
N ASN A 169 -21.72 -11.38 -47.82
CA ASN A 169 -22.20 -12.76 -47.63
C ASN A 169 -23.60 -13.07 -48.19
N PHE A 170 -24.39 -12.05 -48.59
CA PHE A 170 -25.76 -12.26 -49.12
C PHE A 170 -25.97 -11.58 -50.49
N SER A 171 -26.89 -12.12 -51.30
CA SER A 171 -27.14 -11.68 -52.69
C SER A 171 -28.20 -10.56 -52.82
N ASN A 172 -28.08 -9.77 -53.90
CA ASN A 172 -28.65 -8.43 -54.12
C ASN A 172 -30.12 -8.12 -53.75
N GLU A 173 -31.04 -9.09 -53.63
CA GLU A 173 -32.43 -8.80 -53.25
C GLU A 173 -32.63 -8.66 -51.72
N ASP A 174 -31.86 -9.38 -50.91
CA ASP A 174 -31.87 -9.25 -49.44
C ASP A 174 -31.04 -8.04 -48.97
N ASN A 175 -29.99 -7.67 -49.71
CA ASN A 175 -29.12 -6.51 -49.42
C ASN A 175 -29.79 -5.16 -49.68
N ALA A 176 -30.89 -5.11 -50.44
CA ALA A 176 -31.58 -3.85 -50.72
C ALA A 176 -32.23 -3.23 -49.46
N LYS A 177 -32.56 -4.06 -48.47
CA LYS A 177 -33.11 -3.60 -47.17
C LYS A 177 -32.02 -3.15 -46.19
N SER A 178 -30.89 -3.86 -46.12
CA SER A 178 -29.78 -3.50 -45.22
C SER A 178 -29.08 -2.20 -45.64
N LYS A 179 -28.97 -1.95 -46.96
CA LYS A 179 -28.37 -0.71 -47.51
C LYS A 179 -29.13 0.58 -47.18
N THR A 180 -30.37 0.49 -46.71
CA THR A 180 -31.21 1.65 -46.36
C THR A 180 -31.33 1.91 -44.86
N ASP A 181 -30.79 1.01 -44.01
CA ASP A 181 -30.82 1.20 -42.56
C ASP A 181 -29.74 2.20 -42.12
N ASN A 182 -30.12 3.47 -42.10
CA ASN A 182 -29.31 4.52 -41.49
C ASN A 182 -29.19 4.29 -39.98
N PHE A 183 -27.97 4.36 -39.46
CA PHE A 183 -27.71 4.29 -38.01
C PHE A 183 -28.53 5.37 -37.28
N ASN A 184 -29.39 4.94 -36.34
CA ASN A 184 -30.22 5.83 -35.55
C ASN A 184 -29.91 5.68 -34.06
N PHE A 185 -29.23 6.68 -33.50
CA PHE A 185 -28.88 6.71 -32.08
C PHE A 185 -29.98 7.37 -31.25
N ASN A 186 -30.78 6.57 -30.54
CA ASN A 186 -31.78 7.10 -29.60
C ASN A 186 -31.12 7.51 -28.28
N GLU A 187 -30.58 8.71 -28.24
CA GLU A 187 -29.84 9.23 -27.10
C GLU A 187 -30.61 9.14 -25.77
N LYS A 188 -31.93 9.39 -25.77
CA LYS A 188 -32.75 9.31 -24.55
C LYS A 188 -32.82 7.89 -23.99
N LYS A 189 -33.00 6.90 -24.86
CA LYS A 189 -33.04 5.48 -24.48
C LYS A 189 -31.66 5.03 -24.00
N GLU A 190 -30.59 5.39 -24.73
CA GLU A 190 -29.23 4.98 -24.36
C GLU A 190 -28.75 5.63 -23.06
N LYS A 191 -29.16 6.88 -22.77
CA LYS A 191 -28.95 7.49 -21.45
C LYS A 191 -29.58 6.67 -20.32
N GLN A 192 -30.82 6.18 -20.51
CA GLN A 192 -31.50 5.34 -19.51
C GLN A 192 -30.82 3.99 -19.35
N ASN A 193 -30.40 3.36 -20.45
CA ASN A 193 -29.64 2.11 -20.41
C ASN A 193 -28.31 2.28 -19.67
N LEU A 194 -27.57 3.36 -19.95
CA LEU A 194 -26.29 3.66 -19.32
C LEU A 194 -26.44 3.89 -17.81
N ILE A 195 -27.47 4.63 -17.37
CA ILE A 195 -27.78 4.79 -15.94
C ILE A 195 -28.02 3.42 -15.28
N LYS A 196 -28.80 2.55 -15.93
CA LYS A 196 -29.08 1.20 -15.42
C LYS A 196 -27.80 0.36 -15.34
N GLU A 197 -26.95 0.41 -16.37
CA GLU A 197 -25.65 -0.29 -16.39
C GLU A 197 -24.75 0.16 -15.24
N ILE A 198 -24.63 1.47 -15.00
CA ILE A 198 -23.84 2.03 -13.88
C ILE A 198 -24.36 1.49 -12.55
N ILE A 199 -25.68 1.52 -12.32
CA ILE A 199 -26.29 1.03 -11.09
C ILE A 199 -26.04 -0.48 -10.90
N GLU A 200 -26.26 -1.28 -11.93
CA GLU A 200 -26.04 -2.73 -11.88
C GLU A 200 -24.55 -3.07 -11.64
N HIS A 201 -23.63 -2.32 -12.25
CA HIS A 201 -22.20 -2.49 -12.03
C HIS A 201 -21.81 -2.21 -10.58
N SER A 202 -22.30 -1.12 -10.00
CA SER A 202 -22.05 -0.79 -8.59
C SER A 202 -22.66 -1.79 -7.60
N GLN A 203 -23.83 -2.35 -7.91
CA GLN A 203 -24.43 -3.42 -7.10
C GLN A 203 -23.52 -4.66 -7.08
N LYS A 204 -22.99 -5.07 -8.25
CA LYS A 204 -22.02 -6.17 -8.33
C LYS A 204 -20.74 -5.86 -7.56
N GLN A 205 -20.21 -4.62 -7.67
CA GLN A 205 -19.04 -4.20 -6.90
C GLN A 205 -19.29 -4.30 -5.40
N PHE A 206 -20.44 -3.81 -4.91
CA PHE A 206 -20.85 -3.91 -3.51
C PHE A 206 -20.83 -5.37 -3.04
N GLU A 207 -21.51 -6.26 -3.78
CA GLU A 207 -21.58 -7.68 -3.44
C GLU A 207 -20.21 -8.35 -3.41
N HIS A 208 -19.36 -8.09 -4.41
CA HIS A 208 -18.03 -8.67 -4.50
C HIS A 208 -17.12 -8.21 -3.34
N ILE A 209 -17.12 -6.90 -3.05
CA ILE A 209 -16.37 -6.34 -1.92
C ILE A 209 -16.86 -6.94 -0.61
N TYR A 210 -18.19 -6.98 -0.42
CA TYR A 210 -18.80 -7.56 0.78
C TYR A 210 -18.38 -9.02 0.95
N ASN A 211 -18.44 -9.84 -0.11
CA ASN A 211 -18.08 -11.25 -0.05
C ASN A 211 -16.60 -11.49 0.32
N HIS A 212 -15.69 -10.60 -0.07
CA HIS A 212 -14.27 -10.76 0.25
C HIS A 212 -13.84 -10.12 1.57
N LEU A 213 -14.46 -9.00 1.97
CA LEU A 213 -13.99 -8.16 3.06
C LEU A 213 -14.99 -8.02 4.22
N SER A 214 -16.17 -8.64 4.14
CA SER A 214 -17.16 -8.62 5.24
C SER A 214 -16.62 -9.19 6.56
N PHE A 215 -15.53 -9.95 6.55
CA PHE A 215 -14.88 -10.38 7.79
C PHE A 215 -14.46 -9.21 8.70
N ILE A 216 -14.23 -8.02 8.13
CA ILE A 216 -13.84 -6.81 8.87
C ILE A 216 -14.90 -6.44 9.91
N GLN A 217 -16.18 -6.71 9.62
CA GLN A 217 -17.29 -6.45 10.55
C GLN A 217 -17.19 -7.29 11.84
N TYR A 218 -16.44 -8.38 11.81
CA TYR A 218 -16.24 -9.29 12.94
C TYR A 218 -14.93 -9.03 13.70
N TRP A 219 -14.19 -7.98 13.36
CA TRP A 219 -13.02 -7.58 14.15
C TRP A 219 -13.42 -7.20 15.58
N ASP A 220 -12.77 -7.87 16.53
CA ASP A 220 -12.89 -7.60 17.96
C ASP A 220 -12.08 -6.34 18.35
N ASN A 221 -12.21 -5.89 19.60
CA ASN A 221 -11.50 -4.70 20.07
C ASN A 221 -9.98 -4.87 19.99
N ASP A 222 -9.45 -6.08 20.22
CA ASP A 222 -8.02 -6.38 20.11
C ASP A 222 -7.52 -6.18 18.69
N MET A 223 -8.29 -6.61 17.69
CA MET A 223 -7.99 -6.37 16.28
C MET A 223 -8.01 -4.87 15.97
N TYR A 224 -8.99 -4.11 16.44
CA TYR A 224 -9.00 -2.66 16.26
C TYR A 224 -7.81 -1.96 16.92
N PHE A 225 -7.40 -2.38 18.12
CA PHE A 225 -6.19 -1.89 18.77
C PHE A 225 -4.93 -2.23 17.97
N PHE A 226 -4.86 -3.45 17.43
CA PHE A 226 -3.77 -3.89 16.59
C PHE A 226 -3.68 -3.08 15.29
N ILE A 227 -4.79 -2.87 14.59
CA ILE A 227 -4.84 -2.03 13.38
C ILE A 227 -4.42 -0.58 13.70
N ASN A 228 -4.88 -0.03 14.83
CA ASN A 228 -4.46 1.31 15.25
C ASN A 228 -2.94 1.38 15.50
N TYR A 229 -2.37 0.37 16.16
CA TYR A 229 -0.93 0.27 16.34
C TYR A 229 -0.19 0.26 14.98
N LEU A 230 -0.68 -0.53 14.02
CA LEU A 230 -0.11 -0.55 12.67
C LEU A 230 -0.19 0.83 12.01
N ILE A 231 -1.35 1.49 12.04
CA ILE A 231 -1.54 2.83 11.46
C ILE A 231 -0.59 3.85 12.10
N LYS A 232 -0.49 3.88 13.44
CA LYS A 232 0.37 4.84 14.17
C LYS A 232 1.87 4.60 13.94
N THR A 233 2.24 3.38 13.57
CA THR A 233 3.63 3.01 13.28
C THR A 233 3.91 2.94 11.78
N ASP A 234 3.03 3.48 10.93
CA ASP A 234 3.18 3.44 9.47
C ASP A 234 3.43 1.99 8.96
N PHE A 235 2.73 1.03 9.59
CA PHE A 235 2.80 -0.41 9.29
C PHE A 235 4.21 -1.02 9.40
N GLU A 236 5.09 -0.44 10.24
CA GLU A 236 6.47 -0.90 10.41
C GLU A 236 6.59 -2.40 10.75
N LEU A 237 5.67 -2.91 11.57
CA LEU A 237 5.61 -4.33 11.92
C LEU A 237 5.44 -5.24 10.68
N PHE A 238 4.72 -4.76 9.67
CA PHE A 238 4.45 -5.51 8.43
C PHE A 238 5.60 -5.38 7.45
N ILE A 239 6.16 -4.18 7.29
CA ILE A 239 7.34 -3.93 6.45
C ILE A 239 8.50 -4.85 6.86
N ASN A 240 8.74 -4.97 8.17
CA ASN A 240 9.84 -5.77 8.72
C ASN A 240 9.50 -7.25 8.93
N SER A 241 8.34 -7.72 8.44
CA SER A 241 7.85 -9.07 8.75
C SER A 241 8.42 -10.20 7.88
N ASN A 242 9.16 -9.85 6.82
CA ASN A 242 9.59 -10.76 5.75
C ASN A 242 8.43 -11.60 5.16
N ASN A 243 7.23 -11.03 5.14
CA ASN A 243 6.03 -11.64 4.59
C ASN A 243 5.51 -10.76 3.45
N ASP A 244 5.53 -11.32 2.24
CA ASP A 244 5.19 -10.61 1.01
C ASP A 244 3.75 -10.06 1.03
N GLU A 245 2.82 -10.78 1.65
CA GLU A 245 1.44 -10.31 1.79
C GLU A 245 1.38 -9.10 2.73
N LEU A 246 1.99 -9.19 3.90
CA LEU A 246 1.97 -8.07 4.85
C LEU A 246 2.69 -6.83 4.30
N LEU A 247 3.78 -7.03 3.54
CA LEU A 247 4.45 -5.95 2.83
C LEU A 247 3.51 -5.27 1.84
N TYR A 248 2.74 -6.04 1.06
CA TYR A 248 1.74 -5.50 0.13
C TYR A 248 0.69 -4.63 0.87
N HIS A 249 0.20 -5.10 2.02
CA HIS A 249 -0.76 -4.33 2.81
C HIS A 249 -0.15 -3.03 3.36
N ALA A 250 1.11 -3.07 3.79
CA ALA A 250 1.82 -1.88 4.29
C ALA A 250 2.03 -0.84 3.20
N ILE A 251 2.49 -1.26 2.02
CA ILE A 251 2.67 -0.37 0.85
C ILE A 251 1.34 0.26 0.47
N GLY A 252 0.28 -0.54 0.33
CA GLY A 252 -1.02 -0.01 -0.05
C GLY A 252 -1.60 0.97 0.96
N PHE A 253 -1.43 0.72 2.26
CA PHE A 253 -1.79 1.69 3.29
C PHE A 253 -1.03 3.02 3.14
N LEU A 254 0.28 2.98 2.93
CA LEU A 254 1.12 4.18 2.81
C LEU A 254 0.75 5.01 1.58
N VAL A 255 0.56 4.37 0.43
CA VAL A 255 0.11 5.02 -0.82
C VAL A 255 -1.22 5.74 -0.61
N TYR A 256 -2.21 5.07 0.01
CA TYR A 256 -3.54 5.66 0.20
C TYR A 256 -3.58 6.72 1.30
N SER A 257 -2.70 6.62 2.30
CA SER A 257 -2.69 7.52 3.44
C SER A 257 -1.95 8.83 3.20
N ASN A 258 -1.10 8.89 2.16
CA ASN A 258 -0.25 10.03 1.90
C ASN A 258 -0.86 11.05 0.91
N ASN A 259 -2.05 10.77 0.35
CA ASN A 259 -2.97 11.70 -0.34
C ASN A 259 -2.41 12.68 -1.41
N ASN A 260 -1.12 12.63 -1.74
CA ASN A 260 -0.48 13.58 -2.65
C ASN A 260 -0.69 13.28 -4.13
N PHE A 261 -1.25 12.11 -4.46
CA PHE A 261 -1.64 11.79 -5.83
C PHE A 261 -2.81 12.67 -6.24
N LYS A 262 -2.57 13.72 -7.03
CA LYS A 262 -3.66 14.40 -7.74
C LYS A 262 -4.28 13.38 -8.70
N GLU A 263 -5.60 13.44 -8.91
CA GLU A 263 -6.28 12.56 -9.88
C GLU A 263 -5.68 12.72 -11.29
N GLU A 264 -5.04 13.85 -11.57
CA GLU A 264 -4.32 14.17 -12.81
C GLU A 264 -2.90 13.57 -12.88
N ASP A 265 -2.26 13.29 -11.74
CA ASP A 265 -0.86 12.79 -11.64
C ASP A 265 -0.79 11.26 -11.72
N ILE A 266 -1.92 10.57 -11.67
CA ILE A 266 -1.96 9.12 -11.86
C ILE A 266 -2.09 8.86 -13.36
N LEU A 267 -1.00 8.43 -13.99
CA LEU A 267 -1.00 7.90 -15.37
C LEU A 267 -1.95 6.69 -15.53
N TYR A 268 -2.45 6.15 -14.41
CA TYR A 268 -3.31 5.00 -14.27
C TYR A 268 -4.63 5.43 -13.62
N ASP A 269 -5.77 5.02 -14.16
CA ASP A 269 -7.09 5.28 -13.56
C ASP A 269 -7.27 4.66 -12.15
N ASN A 270 -6.25 3.98 -11.60
CA ASN A 270 -6.31 3.22 -10.36
C ASN A 270 -5.05 3.36 -9.48
N LYS A 271 -5.21 3.87 -8.24
CA LYS A 271 -4.16 3.90 -7.20
C LYS A 271 -3.60 2.52 -6.86
N VAL A 272 -4.36 1.45 -7.07
CA VAL A 272 -3.88 0.06 -6.90
C VAL A 272 -2.73 -0.26 -7.85
N SER A 273 -2.68 0.34 -9.04
CA SER A 273 -1.55 0.16 -9.97
C SER A 273 -0.23 0.66 -9.36
N VAL A 274 -0.26 1.85 -8.74
CA VAL A 274 0.88 2.41 -7.99
C VAL A 274 1.32 1.46 -6.88
N VAL A 275 0.36 0.90 -6.12
CA VAL A 275 0.66 -0.10 -5.08
C VAL A 275 1.36 -1.33 -5.66
N ASN A 276 0.85 -1.86 -6.78
CA ASN A 276 1.42 -3.03 -7.43
C ASN A 276 2.83 -2.76 -7.96
N GLU A 277 3.09 -1.55 -8.47
CA GLU A 277 4.39 -1.19 -9.02
C GLU A 277 5.47 -1.01 -7.93
N ILE A 278 5.11 -0.30 -6.85
CA ILE A 278 6.00 -0.16 -5.67
C ILE A 278 6.27 -1.54 -5.07
N TYR A 279 5.24 -2.36 -4.88
CA TYR A 279 5.40 -3.73 -4.40
C TYR A 279 6.29 -4.57 -5.32
N GLY A 280 6.08 -4.49 -6.63
CA GLY A 280 6.90 -5.20 -7.63
C GLY A 280 8.38 -4.92 -7.44
N TYR A 281 8.73 -3.63 -7.34
CA TYR A 281 10.11 -3.21 -7.06
C TYR A 281 10.67 -3.83 -5.77
N PHE A 282 9.98 -3.70 -4.64
CA PHE A 282 10.49 -4.22 -3.37
C PHE A 282 10.49 -5.75 -3.28
N SER A 283 9.61 -6.41 -4.02
CA SER A 283 9.57 -7.87 -4.09
C SER A 283 10.82 -8.46 -4.76
N GLU A 284 11.38 -7.75 -5.74
CA GLU A 284 12.63 -8.09 -6.43
C GLU A 284 13.87 -7.62 -5.63
N ASN A 285 13.69 -6.59 -4.78
CA ASN A 285 14.78 -5.92 -4.05
C ASN A 285 14.59 -6.00 -2.53
N LYS A 286 14.39 -7.22 -2.00
CA LYS A 286 14.03 -7.44 -0.58
C LYS A 286 15.03 -6.84 0.42
N ASN A 287 16.30 -6.75 0.05
CA ASN A 287 17.37 -6.15 0.86
C ASN A 287 17.28 -4.62 0.98
N GLU A 288 16.50 -3.97 0.13
CA GLU A 288 16.32 -2.52 0.10
C GLU A 288 15.02 -2.08 0.80
N ILE A 289 14.21 -3.02 1.28
CA ILE A 289 12.97 -2.74 2.00
C ILE A 289 13.29 -1.87 3.23
N ASN A 290 12.79 -0.63 3.20
CA ASN A 290 12.95 0.35 4.26
C ASN A 290 11.69 1.21 4.34
N LYS A 291 11.18 1.42 5.57
CA LYS A 291 9.97 2.20 5.81
C LYS A 291 10.04 3.62 5.25
N GLU A 292 11.15 4.33 5.47
CA GLU A 292 11.32 5.71 5.01
C GLU A 292 11.36 5.78 3.49
N LEU A 293 12.03 4.82 2.85
CA LEU A 293 12.09 4.74 1.39
C LEU A 293 10.71 4.45 0.79
N ILE A 294 9.98 3.47 1.33
CA ILE A 294 8.61 3.17 0.87
C ILE A 294 7.71 4.40 1.04
N LYS A 295 7.83 5.09 2.17
CA LYS A 295 7.05 6.29 2.47
C LYS A 295 7.40 7.44 1.53
N GLU A 296 8.67 7.65 1.24
CA GLU A 296 9.15 8.63 0.27
C GLU A 296 8.59 8.36 -1.13
N ILE A 297 8.67 7.12 -1.62
CA ILE A 297 8.09 6.73 -2.90
C ILE A 297 6.56 6.84 -2.89
N SER A 298 5.92 6.54 -1.77
CA SER A 298 4.46 6.67 -1.61
C SER A 298 3.99 8.13 -1.57
N LEU A 299 4.89 9.08 -1.32
CA LEU A 299 4.62 10.52 -1.37
C LEU A 299 4.88 11.09 -2.77
N GLU A 300 5.94 10.62 -3.42
CA GLU A 300 6.42 11.10 -4.72
C GLU A 300 6.78 9.88 -5.59
N PHE A 301 5.81 9.40 -6.37
CA PHE A 301 5.96 8.16 -7.13
C PHE A 301 7.04 8.22 -8.22
N GLU A 302 7.32 9.39 -8.77
CA GLU A 302 8.41 9.61 -9.73
C GLU A 302 9.77 9.15 -9.18
N LYS A 303 9.95 9.18 -7.85
CA LYS A 303 11.17 8.67 -7.21
C LYS A 303 11.37 7.18 -7.44
N LEU A 304 10.30 6.39 -7.64
CA LEU A 304 10.42 4.98 -7.96
C LEU A 304 11.24 4.78 -9.24
N ASP A 305 10.98 5.58 -10.27
CA ASP A 305 11.72 5.52 -11.53
C ASP A 305 13.15 5.99 -11.37
N GLU A 306 13.40 6.99 -10.54
CA GLU A 306 14.77 7.38 -10.17
C GLU A 306 15.52 6.21 -9.50
N PHE A 307 14.90 5.52 -8.56
CA PHE A 307 15.51 4.36 -7.88
C PHE A 307 15.75 3.19 -8.84
N LYS A 308 14.78 2.85 -9.69
CA LYS A 308 14.95 1.83 -10.74
C LYS A 308 16.11 2.16 -11.67
N ASN A 309 16.18 3.39 -12.16
CA ASN A 309 17.26 3.85 -13.04
C ASN A 309 18.60 3.84 -12.32
N TYR A 310 18.67 4.33 -11.08
CA TYR A 310 19.87 4.30 -10.26
C TYR A 310 20.39 2.87 -10.12
N LYS A 311 19.50 1.92 -9.79
CA LYS A 311 19.86 0.52 -9.63
C LYS A 311 20.41 -0.06 -10.93
N ARG A 312 19.67 0.08 -12.03
CA ARG A 312 20.05 -0.40 -13.36
C ARG A 312 21.43 0.13 -13.80
N ILE A 313 21.65 1.43 -13.64
CA ILE A 313 22.93 2.08 -13.97
C ILE A 313 24.04 1.58 -13.03
N SER A 314 23.80 1.51 -11.73
CA SER A 314 24.79 1.06 -10.75
C SER A 314 25.24 -0.38 -10.98
N GLU A 315 24.32 -1.27 -11.35
CA GLU A 315 24.61 -2.67 -11.67
C GLU A 315 25.41 -2.79 -12.98
N TYR A 316 25.07 -1.99 -13.99
CA TYR A 316 25.84 -1.91 -15.22
C TYR A 316 27.28 -1.43 -14.97
N LEU A 317 27.44 -0.33 -14.23
CA LEU A 317 28.73 0.25 -13.88
C LEU A 317 29.62 -0.76 -13.13
N LYS A 318 29.04 -1.51 -12.18
CA LYS A 318 29.73 -2.63 -11.51
C LYS A 318 30.19 -3.70 -12.49
N LYS A 319 29.36 -4.10 -13.47
CA LYS A 319 29.70 -5.13 -14.47
C LYS A 319 30.86 -4.69 -15.38
N ILE A 320 31.03 -3.39 -15.61
CA ILE A 320 32.13 -2.84 -16.42
C ILE A 320 33.30 -2.30 -15.58
N ASN A 321 33.33 -2.58 -14.26
CA ASN A 321 34.35 -2.11 -13.32
C ASN A 321 34.56 -0.59 -13.33
N LYS A 322 33.47 0.17 -13.49
CA LYS A 322 33.48 1.63 -13.40
C LYS A 322 32.79 2.06 -12.11
N GLU A 323 33.42 2.94 -11.37
CA GLU A 323 32.84 3.53 -10.15
C GLU A 323 32.40 4.96 -10.44
N LEU A 324 31.14 5.25 -10.13
CA LEU A 324 30.59 6.60 -10.04
C LEU A 324 29.95 6.75 -8.66
N SER A 325 30.06 7.94 -8.09
CA SER A 325 29.37 8.30 -6.85
C SER A 325 27.86 8.30 -7.05
N LYS A 326 27.11 8.21 -5.94
CA LYS A 326 25.64 8.26 -5.97
C LYS A 326 25.17 9.54 -6.65
N GLU A 327 25.76 10.68 -6.29
CA GLU A 327 25.45 12.01 -6.83
C GLU A 327 25.69 12.11 -8.34
N GLU A 328 26.75 11.46 -8.86
CA GLU A 328 27.03 11.43 -10.29
C GLU A 328 26.00 10.62 -11.07
N ILE A 329 25.53 9.50 -10.51
CA ILE A 329 24.48 8.69 -11.12
C ILE A 329 23.16 9.48 -11.14
N TYR A 330 22.80 10.18 -10.07
CA TYR A 330 21.59 11.02 -10.08
C TYR A 330 21.67 12.16 -11.09
N LYS A 331 22.84 12.78 -11.29
CA LYS A 331 23.03 13.77 -12.37
C LYS A 331 22.81 13.19 -13.76
N ILE A 332 23.15 11.92 -13.97
CA ILE A 332 22.86 11.22 -15.22
C ILE A 332 21.34 11.02 -15.39
N ILE A 333 20.65 10.59 -14.33
CA ILE A 333 19.21 10.32 -14.34
C ILE A 333 18.40 11.59 -14.63
N LEU A 334 18.78 12.71 -14.02
CA LEU A 334 18.10 14.00 -14.18
C LEU A 334 18.35 14.66 -15.54
N GLU A 335 19.29 14.16 -16.36
CA GLU A 335 19.60 14.70 -17.69
C GLU A 335 19.11 13.74 -18.80
N PRO A 336 17.98 14.02 -19.49
CA PRO A 336 17.35 13.08 -20.41
C PRO A 336 18.29 12.52 -21.49
N LYS A 337 19.14 13.38 -22.08
CA LYS A 337 20.11 12.97 -23.11
C LYS A 337 21.18 12.02 -22.57
N LYS A 338 21.61 12.22 -21.32
CA LYS A 338 22.62 11.34 -20.68
C LYS A 338 22.00 10.01 -20.30
N LEU A 339 20.79 10.03 -19.73
CA LEU A 339 20.05 8.83 -19.40
C LEU A 339 19.76 7.98 -20.64
N GLU A 340 19.29 8.58 -21.74
CA GLU A 340 19.03 7.87 -23.00
C GLU A 340 20.30 7.19 -23.54
N LYS A 341 21.43 7.91 -23.50
CA LYS A 341 22.72 7.37 -23.94
C LYS A 341 23.13 6.15 -23.11
N ILE A 342 23.09 6.26 -21.78
CA ILE A 342 23.46 5.16 -20.89
C ILE A 342 22.50 3.97 -21.02
N ASN A 343 21.19 4.21 -21.17
CA ASN A 343 20.23 3.13 -21.39
C ASN A 343 20.53 2.35 -22.68
N LYS A 344 20.91 3.03 -23.78
CA LYS A 344 21.35 2.36 -25.01
C LYS A 344 22.61 1.52 -24.80
N GLU A 345 23.60 2.06 -24.07
CA GLU A 345 24.83 1.32 -23.72
C GLU A 345 24.53 0.07 -22.89
N ILE A 346 23.59 0.15 -21.93
CA ILE A 346 23.15 -0.99 -21.11
C ILE A 346 22.48 -2.06 -22.00
N GLU A 347 21.54 -1.67 -22.86
CA GLU A 347 20.83 -2.60 -23.74
C GLU A 347 21.76 -3.30 -24.75
N GLU A 348 22.75 -2.59 -25.28
CA GLU A 348 23.75 -3.16 -26.17
C GLU A 348 24.64 -4.16 -25.43
N PHE A 349 25.08 -3.81 -24.21
CA PHE A 349 25.86 -4.71 -23.35
C PHE A 349 25.10 -5.99 -23.00
N GLU A 350 23.82 -5.90 -22.64
CA GLU A 350 22.97 -7.05 -22.31
C GLU A 350 22.74 -7.95 -23.53
N ARG A 351 22.52 -7.37 -24.72
CA ARG A 351 22.38 -8.12 -25.98
C ARG A 351 23.64 -8.91 -26.33
N ASN A 352 24.81 -8.27 -26.24
CA ASN A 352 26.08 -8.91 -26.57
C ASN A 352 26.37 -10.10 -25.63
N LYS A 353 26.16 -9.91 -24.31
CA LYS A 353 26.37 -10.97 -23.32
C LYS A 353 25.41 -12.15 -23.48
N PHE A 354 24.16 -11.89 -23.89
CA PHE A 354 23.20 -12.95 -24.19
C PHE A 354 23.59 -13.75 -25.44
N GLY A 355 24.10 -13.06 -26.48
CA GLY A 355 24.63 -13.71 -27.68
C GLY A 355 25.82 -14.63 -27.40
N GLU A 356 26.77 -14.19 -26.57
CA GLU A 356 27.91 -15.02 -26.13
C GLU A 356 27.45 -16.28 -25.40
N LYS A 357 26.45 -16.16 -24.51
CA LYS A 357 25.92 -17.28 -23.73
C LYS A 357 25.18 -18.33 -24.58
N ILE A 358 24.52 -17.90 -25.67
CA ILE A 358 23.91 -18.82 -26.64
C ILE A 358 24.99 -19.57 -27.43
N LEU A 359 26.04 -18.87 -27.86
CA LEU A 359 27.17 -19.47 -28.56
C LEU A 359 27.90 -20.49 -27.69
N GLU A 360 28.15 -20.20 -26.41
CA GLU A 360 28.73 -21.16 -25.45
C GLU A 360 27.85 -22.42 -25.30
N ASN A 361 26.54 -22.27 -25.16
CA ASN A 361 25.60 -23.38 -25.02
C ASN A 361 25.38 -24.21 -26.30
N LEU A 362 25.72 -23.67 -27.48
CA LEU A 362 25.67 -24.39 -28.76
C LEU A 362 26.98 -25.15 -29.05
N ILE A 363 28.06 -24.79 -28.37
CA ILE A 363 29.40 -25.39 -28.54
C ILE A 363 29.70 -26.42 -27.44
N SER A 364 28.95 -26.38 -26.31
CA SER A 364 28.88 -27.45 -25.29
C SER A 364 27.94 -28.57 -25.69
#